data_AF-A0AAV4WWP2-F1
#
_entry.id   AF-A0AAV4WWP2-F1
#
_cell.length_a   1.000
_cell.length_b   1.000
_cell.length_c   1.000
_cell.angle_alpha   90.00
_cell.angle_beta   90.00
_cell.angle_gamma   90.00
#
_symmetry.space_group_name_H-M   'P 1'
#
loop_
_entity.id
_entity.type
_entity.pdbx_description
1 polymer ?
#
loop_
_entity_poly.entity_id
_entity_poly.type
_entity_poly.pdbx_seq_one_letter_code
_entity_poly.pdbx_strand_id
1 'polypeptide(L)'
;MVTFTCIFVTVTLLLTSLATFFLVLSLHSNEWEYMSYMVEHVEEISRKNNASLEWLKGDIARIEYPEASADELSEVTNGSKISKARNAVFYLVPAYGGVNKLCTDVPGSIRRQMKEDGKENDICLSYLSNEKVISRDSWLDRMRNLAMSCAIVCLILLGCSAPLGILGLIKKQISTIMVTGVMYSLAAVFGVFNLVFMRFKRVKSDGFYTSTTLDKGIPEEYLRLRIFTVGWPLSLECAGLVICFLASIFWLLLAKIFRFIILSPTIS
;
A
#
# COMPACT_ATOMS: atom_id res chain seq x y z
N MET A 1 1.75 -37.87 26.46
CA MET A 1 1.67 -36.40 26.59
C MET A 1 2.76 -35.63 25.85
N VAL A 2 4.02 -36.08 25.86
CA VAL A 2 5.14 -35.37 25.21
C VAL A 2 4.94 -35.21 23.70
N THR A 3 4.62 -36.29 22.97
CA THR A 3 4.39 -36.26 21.52
C THR A 3 3.27 -35.31 21.12
N PHE A 4 2.15 -35.33 21.85
CA PHE A 4 1.02 -34.41 21.62
C PHE A 4 1.42 -32.94 21.81
N THR A 5 2.16 -32.63 22.87
CA THR A 5 2.62 -31.26 23.13
C THR A 5 3.60 -30.79 22.07
N CYS A 6 4.53 -31.65 21.64
CA CYS A 6 5.46 -31.34 20.55
C CYS A 6 4.72 -31.06 19.24
N ILE A 7 3.77 -31.91 18.84
CA ILE A 7 2.94 -31.69 17.64
C ILE A 7 2.20 -30.35 17.75
N PHE A 8 1.59 -30.08 18.90
CA PHE A 8 0.82 -28.84 19.10
C PHE A 8 1.70 -27.58 19.02
N VAL A 9 2.91 -27.62 19.60
CA VAL A 9 3.91 -26.55 19.47
C VAL A 9 4.32 -26.38 18.01
N THR A 10 4.63 -27.46 17.30
CA THR A 10 5.02 -27.40 15.88
C THR A 10 3.92 -26.78 15.03
N VAL A 11 2.67 -27.19 15.19
CA VAL A 11 1.53 -26.60 14.47
C VAL A 11 1.37 -25.12 14.81
N THR A 12 1.48 -24.75 16.09
CA THR A 12 1.41 -23.35 16.53
C THR A 12 2.50 -22.51 15.85
N LEU A 13 3.73 -23.01 15.81
CA LEU A 13 4.86 -22.33 15.17
C LEU A 13 4.66 -22.21 13.65
N LEU A 14 4.18 -23.26 12.99
CA LEU A 14 3.89 -23.24 11.55
C LEU A 14 2.83 -22.20 11.19
N LEU A 15 1.70 -22.18 11.92
CA LEU A 15 0.65 -21.18 11.74
C LEU A 15 1.19 -19.76 11.97
N THR A 16 2.01 -19.60 13.00
CA THR A 16 2.62 -18.33 13.36
C THR A 16 3.55 -17.79 12.27
N SER A 17 4.45 -18.65 11.77
CA SER A 17 5.37 -18.31 10.69
C SER A 17 4.62 -17.98 9.40
N LEU A 18 3.60 -18.77 9.05
CA LEU A 18 2.81 -18.55 7.83
C LEU A 18 1.99 -17.25 7.91
N ALA A 19 1.33 -16.99 9.04
CA ALA A 19 0.61 -15.75 9.29
C ALA A 19 1.54 -14.54 9.18
N THR A 20 2.69 -14.60 9.83
CA THR A 20 3.68 -13.52 9.83
C THR A 20 4.20 -13.27 8.42
N PHE A 21 4.55 -14.33 7.69
CA PHE A 21 5.03 -14.22 6.33
C PHE A 21 4.00 -13.56 5.40
N PHE A 22 2.75 -14.02 5.41
CA PHE A 22 1.70 -13.45 4.57
C PHE A 22 1.37 -12.00 4.91
N LEU A 23 1.26 -11.67 6.20
CA LEU A 23 0.98 -10.29 6.64
C LEU A 23 2.14 -9.36 6.31
N VAL A 24 3.39 -9.75 6.59
CA VAL A 24 4.56 -8.91 6.28
C VAL A 24 4.70 -8.72 4.77
N LEU A 25 4.56 -9.79 3.98
CA LEU A 25 4.66 -9.72 2.53
C LEU A 25 3.58 -8.81 1.94
N SER A 26 2.35 -8.94 2.42
CA SER A 26 1.25 -8.08 1.97
C SER A 26 1.49 -6.62 2.36
N LEU A 27 1.73 -6.32 3.64
CA LEU A 27 1.90 -4.94 4.14
C LEU A 27 3.11 -4.22 3.53
N HIS A 28 4.18 -4.96 3.19
CA HIS A 28 5.36 -4.39 2.53
C HIS A 28 5.24 -4.31 1.00
N SER A 29 4.28 -5.02 0.40
CA SER A 29 4.08 -4.99 -1.05
C SER A 29 3.65 -3.60 -1.52
N ASN A 30 4.12 -3.22 -2.71
CA ASN A 30 3.74 -1.97 -3.37
C ASN A 30 2.61 -2.16 -4.39
N GLU A 31 2.00 -3.34 -4.43
CA GLU A 31 1.07 -3.74 -5.50
C GLU A 31 -0.37 -3.88 -4.99
N TRP A 32 -0.77 -3.05 -4.03
CA TRP A 32 -2.13 -3.09 -3.48
C TRP A 32 -3.18 -2.54 -4.44
N GLU A 33 -2.78 -1.54 -5.22
CA GLU A 33 -3.59 -0.97 -6.28
C GLU A 33 -2.73 -0.76 -7.53
N TYR A 34 -3.33 -0.95 -8.69
CA TYR A 34 -2.76 -0.53 -9.97
C TYR A 34 -3.65 0.58 -10.54
N MET A 35 -3.01 1.62 -11.05
CA MET A 35 -3.60 2.80 -11.67
C MET A 35 -3.31 2.75 -13.16
N SER A 36 -4.36 2.73 -13.96
CA SER A 36 -4.33 2.79 -15.42
C SER A 36 -5.29 3.87 -15.93
N TYR A 37 -5.35 4.08 -17.24
CA TYR A 37 -6.24 5.05 -17.88
C TYR A 37 -7.15 4.38 -18.90
N MET A 38 -8.38 4.88 -19.04
CA MET A 38 -9.29 4.45 -20.11
C MET A 38 -8.80 4.96 -21.46
N VAL A 39 -8.16 4.09 -22.25
CA VAL A 39 -7.56 4.44 -23.56
C VAL A 39 -8.58 5.14 -24.47
N GLU A 40 -9.76 4.54 -24.64
CA GLU A 40 -10.81 5.05 -25.53
C GLU A 40 -11.28 6.46 -25.14
N HIS A 41 -11.50 6.69 -23.84
CA HIS A 41 -11.94 8.01 -23.36
C HIS A 41 -10.83 9.05 -23.40
N VAL A 42 -9.55 8.65 -23.21
CA VAL A 42 -8.41 9.57 -23.34
C VAL A 42 -8.32 10.07 -24.78
N GLU A 43 -8.48 9.18 -25.76
CA GLU A 43 -8.50 9.53 -27.18
C GLU A 43 -9.68 10.44 -27.54
N GLU A 44 -10.86 10.20 -26.96
CA GLU A 44 -12.05 11.04 -27.16
C GLU A 44 -11.84 12.46 -26.61
N ILE A 45 -11.36 12.60 -25.38
CA ILE A 45 -11.10 13.91 -24.76
C ILE A 45 -10.00 14.65 -25.53
N SER A 46 -8.92 13.97 -25.91
CA SER A 46 -7.85 14.59 -26.70
C SER A 46 -8.36 15.12 -28.04
N ARG A 47 -9.21 14.35 -28.72
CA ARG A 47 -9.83 14.76 -29.99
C ARG A 47 -10.76 15.96 -29.80
N LYS A 48 -11.57 15.95 -28.75
CA LYS A 48 -12.50 17.03 -28.43
C LYS A 48 -11.76 18.35 -28.16
N ASN A 49 -10.60 18.27 -27.51
CA ASN A 49 -9.80 19.42 -27.12
C ASN A 49 -8.73 19.82 -28.15
N ASN A 50 -8.72 19.21 -29.34
CA ASN A 50 -7.70 19.40 -30.38
C ASN A 50 -6.26 19.22 -29.86
N ALA A 51 -6.08 18.35 -28.86
CA ALA A 51 -4.78 18.00 -28.32
C ALA A 51 -4.14 16.87 -29.14
N SER A 52 -2.83 16.93 -29.32
CA SER A 52 -2.05 15.85 -29.95
C SER A 52 -1.77 14.76 -28.90
N LEU A 53 -2.16 13.53 -29.20
CA LEU A 53 -1.99 12.36 -28.33
C LEU A 53 -1.06 11.35 -28.98
N GLU A 54 -0.04 10.92 -28.24
CA GLU A 54 0.89 9.87 -28.61
C GLU A 54 0.95 8.81 -27.51
N TRP A 55 0.65 7.56 -27.86
CA TRP A 55 0.80 6.42 -26.96
C TRP A 55 2.22 5.86 -27.04
N LEU A 56 2.91 5.90 -25.90
CA LEU A 56 4.26 5.39 -25.70
C LEU A 56 4.21 3.98 -25.09
N LYS A 57 5.35 3.29 -25.12
CA LYS A 57 5.48 1.95 -24.56
C LYS A 57 5.11 1.90 -23.07
N GLY A 58 4.28 0.94 -22.69
CA GLY A 58 3.85 0.74 -21.30
C GLY A 58 2.61 1.56 -20.93
N ASP A 59 1.68 1.74 -21.88
CA ASP A 59 0.41 2.45 -21.70
C ASP A 59 0.56 3.88 -21.15
N ILE A 60 1.65 4.54 -21.54
CA ILE A 60 1.94 5.94 -21.20
C ILE A 60 1.41 6.82 -22.32
N ALA A 61 0.56 7.80 -22.00
CA ALA A 61 0.12 8.80 -22.97
C ALA A 61 0.93 10.08 -22.84
N ARG A 62 1.44 10.60 -23.94
CA ARG A 62 1.97 11.95 -24.07
C ARG A 62 0.91 12.82 -24.74
N ILE A 63 0.49 13.89 -24.07
CA ILE A 63 -0.54 14.81 -24.58
C ILE A 63 0.04 16.21 -24.68
N GLU A 64 -0.17 16.84 -25.83
CA GLU A 64 0.34 18.17 -26.15
C GLU A 64 -0.80 19.08 -26.59
N TYR A 65 -1.00 20.16 -25.83
CA TYR A 65 -2.01 21.17 -26.13
C TYR A 65 -1.44 22.30 -27.00
N PRO A 66 -2.16 22.71 -28.06
CA PRO A 66 -1.80 23.91 -28.82
C PRO A 66 -1.97 25.18 -27.97
N GLU A 67 -1.09 26.17 -28.20
CA GLU A 67 -0.90 27.41 -27.41
C GLU A 67 -2.18 28.14 -26.94
N ALA A 68 -3.27 28.12 -27.72
CA ALA A 68 -4.47 28.90 -27.44
C ALA A 68 -5.28 28.46 -26.20
N SER A 69 -5.02 27.27 -25.65
CA SER A 69 -5.72 26.71 -24.48
C SER A 69 -4.86 26.60 -23.22
N ALA A 70 -3.59 27.05 -23.28
CA ALA A 70 -2.62 26.91 -22.19
C ALA A 70 -2.76 27.98 -21.08
N ASP A 71 -3.47 29.08 -21.35
CA ASP A 71 -3.66 30.19 -20.39
C ASP A 71 -4.48 29.79 -19.15
N GLU A 72 -5.26 28.71 -19.20
CA GLU A 72 -6.03 28.22 -18.04
C GLU A 72 -5.27 27.20 -17.16
N LEU A 73 -4.17 26.60 -17.64
CA LEU A 73 -3.45 25.53 -16.92
C LEU A 73 -2.31 26.05 -16.02
N SER A 74 -2.02 27.35 -16.06
CA SER A 74 -0.94 27.96 -15.30
C SER A 74 -1.45 28.55 -13.98
N GLU A 75 -1.61 27.70 -12.95
CA GLU A 75 -1.73 28.19 -11.57
C GLU A 75 -0.40 28.85 -11.12
N VAL A 76 -0.44 30.18 -11.11
CA VAL A 76 0.33 31.16 -10.33
C VAL A 76 1.61 30.64 -9.65
N THR A 77 2.76 30.87 -10.31
CA THR A 77 4.05 30.92 -9.60
C THR A 77 4.55 32.35 -9.63
N ASN A 78 4.48 33.05 -8.49
CA ASN A 78 5.07 34.37 -8.32
C ASN A 78 6.61 34.26 -8.44
N GLY A 79 7.18 35.02 -9.38
CA GLY A 79 8.60 35.37 -9.36
C GLY A 79 9.40 34.94 -10.60
N SER A 80 9.30 35.75 -11.66
CA SER A 80 10.40 36.08 -12.58
C SER A 80 11.27 34.94 -13.15
N LYS A 81 10.98 34.54 -14.40
CA LYS A 81 11.87 34.75 -15.57
C LYS A 81 11.16 34.30 -16.83
N ILE A 82 11.10 35.21 -17.82
CA ILE A 82 10.59 34.98 -19.17
C ILE A 82 11.32 33.77 -19.78
N SER A 83 10.58 32.71 -20.09
CA SER A 83 11.04 31.64 -20.96
C SER A 83 9.90 31.24 -21.90
N LYS A 84 10.25 31.13 -23.19
CA LYS A 84 9.41 30.89 -24.36
C LYS A 84 8.13 30.09 -24.08
N ALA A 85 7.04 30.54 -24.67
CA ALA A 85 5.81 29.77 -24.83
C ALA A 85 6.15 28.37 -25.35
N ARG A 86 5.94 27.38 -24.50
CA ARG A 86 6.05 25.96 -24.83
C ARG A 86 4.63 25.43 -24.82
N ASN A 87 4.26 24.66 -25.84
CA ASN A 87 3.04 23.86 -25.82
C ASN A 87 2.93 23.15 -24.46
N ALA A 88 1.74 23.16 -23.86
CA ALA A 88 1.54 22.53 -22.57
C ALA A 88 1.53 21.01 -22.76
N VAL A 89 2.68 20.38 -22.50
CA VAL A 89 2.85 18.92 -22.55
C VAL A 89 2.65 18.33 -21.17
N PHE A 90 1.89 17.25 -21.06
CA PHE A 90 1.83 16.43 -19.86
C PHE A 90 1.73 14.95 -20.23
N TYR A 91 1.98 14.10 -19.23
CA TYR A 91 2.06 12.66 -19.40
C TYR A 91 1.06 11.97 -18.48
N LEU A 92 0.29 11.04 -19.03
CA LEU A 92 -0.51 10.09 -18.24
C LEU A 92 0.33 8.84 -18.04
N VAL A 93 0.75 8.62 -16.80
CA VAL A 93 1.68 7.53 -16.45
C VAL A 93 0.96 6.52 -15.56
N PRO A 94 0.92 5.23 -15.92
CA PRO A 94 0.39 4.19 -15.05
C PRO A 94 1.28 4.02 -13.81
N ALA A 95 0.65 3.67 -12.69
CA ALA A 95 1.33 3.57 -11.41
C ALA A 95 0.79 2.38 -10.61
N TYR A 96 1.57 1.89 -9.65
CA TYR A 96 1.16 0.89 -8.69
C TYR A 96 1.46 1.38 -7.28
N GLY A 97 0.51 1.21 -6.39
CA GLY A 97 0.52 1.76 -5.04
C GLY A 97 0.45 0.69 -3.97
N GLY A 98 1.31 0.80 -2.97
CA GLY A 98 1.22 0.05 -1.72
C GLY A 98 0.60 0.88 -0.60
N VAL A 99 0.80 0.40 0.63
CA VAL A 99 0.40 1.16 1.83
C VAL A 99 1.27 2.42 1.99
N ASN A 100 2.58 2.32 1.71
CA ASN A 100 3.55 3.36 2.05
C ASN A 100 4.20 4.07 0.86
N LYS A 101 4.04 3.52 -0.35
CA LYS A 101 4.72 4.02 -1.56
C LYS A 101 3.80 3.96 -2.77
N LEU A 102 4.00 4.88 -3.70
CA LEU A 102 3.41 4.90 -5.03
C LEU A 102 4.54 4.88 -6.04
N CYS A 103 4.55 3.91 -6.95
CA CYS A 103 5.60 3.76 -7.94
C CYS A 103 5.02 3.83 -9.35
N THR A 104 5.83 4.32 -10.29
CA THR A 104 5.47 4.40 -11.71
C THR A 104 6.27 3.39 -12.50
N ASP A 105 5.64 2.78 -13.51
CA ASP A 105 6.29 1.83 -14.41
C ASP A 105 6.71 2.55 -15.71
N VAL A 106 7.72 3.43 -15.61
CA VAL A 106 8.21 4.21 -16.75
C VAL A 106 9.54 3.64 -17.26
N PRO A 107 9.58 3.18 -18.52
CA PRO A 107 10.82 2.78 -19.18
C PRO A 107 11.88 3.89 -19.19
N GLY A 108 13.15 3.53 -19.02
CA GLY A 108 14.26 4.49 -18.96
C GLY A 108 14.43 5.35 -20.22
N SER A 109 13.98 4.90 -21.39
CA SER A 109 13.97 5.68 -22.63
C SER A 109 12.97 6.84 -22.56
N ILE A 110 11.72 6.55 -22.19
CA ILE A 110 10.64 7.54 -22.04
C ILE A 110 10.97 8.53 -20.93
N ARG A 111 11.61 8.07 -19.86
CA ARG A 111 12.04 8.95 -18.77
C ARG A 111 13.02 10.04 -19.22
N ARG A 112 13.86 9.78 -20.21
CA ARG A 112 14.76 10.81 -20.79
C ARG A 112 13.96 11.84 -21.58
N GLN A 113 13.01 11.40 -22.39
CA GLN A 113 12.10 12.26 -23.14
C GLN A 113 11.25 13.15 -22.22
N MET A 114 10.70 12.59 -21.14
CA MET A 114 9.97 13.37 -20.13
C MET A 114 10.85 14.45 -19.49
N LYS A 115 12.12 14.13 -19.20
CA LYS A 115 13.08 15.10 -18.66
C LYS A 115 13.42 16.21 -19.66
N GLU A 116 13.53 15.90 -20.94
CA GLU A 116 13.75 16.89 -22.01
C GLU A 116 12.54 17.84 -22.14
N ASP A 117 11.33 17.32 -21.98
CA ASP A 117 10.08 18.09 -21.90
C ASP A 117 9.92 18.88 -20.57
N GLY A 118 10.92 18.83 -19.68
CA GLY A 118 10.92 19.52 -18.39
C GLY A 118 9.97 18.90 -17.35
N LYS A 119 9.53 17.65 -17.57
CA LYS A 119 8.70 16.88 -16.64
C LYS A 119 9.56 15.87 -15.89
N GLU A 120 9.86 16.19 -14.64
CA GLU A 120 10.54 15.25 -13.75
C GLU A 120 9.52 14.36 -13.03
N ASN A 121 9.60 13.05 -13.30
CA ASN A 121 8.79 12.04 -12.62
C ASN A 121 9.70 11.11 -11.81
N ASP A 122 9.31 10.87 -10.57
CA ASP A 122 9.99 9.96 -9.66
C ASP A 122 9.55 8.52 -9.90
N ILE A 123 10.50 7.57 -9.83
CA ILE A 123 10.20 6.15 -10.00
C ILE A 123 9.28 5.67 -8.87
N CYS A 124 9.57 6.06 -7.64
CA CYS A 124 8.78 5.71 -6.47
C CYS A 124 8.73 6.89 -5.49
N LEU A 125 7.51 7.25 -5.13
CA LEU A 125 7.18 8.27 -4.15
C LEU A 125 6.86 7.59 -2.83
N SER A 126 7.54 8.00 -1.76
CA SER A 126 7.20 7.57 -0.41
C SER A 126 6.20 8.55 0.20
N TYR A 127 5.08 8.04 0.70
CA TYR A 127 4.09 8.87 1.40
C TYR A 127 4.61 9.43 2.74
N LEU A 128 5.72 8.88 3.24
CA LEU A 128 6.43 9.41 4.42
C LEU A 128 7.27 10.65 4.11
N SER A 129 7.57 10.90 2.83
CA SER A 129 8.33 12.07 2.40
C SER A 129 7.38 13.19 2.02
N ASN A 130 7.27 14.20 2.89
CA ASN A 130 6.32 15.31 2.73
C ASN A 130 6.56 16.20 1.51
N GLU A 131 7.74 16.14 0.90
CA GLU A 131 8.10 17.03 -0.22
C GLU A 131 7.30 16.76 -1.49
N LYS A 132 6.77 15.55 -1.67
CA LYS A 132 6.17 15.08 -2.93
C LYS A 132 4.68 14.74 -2.82
N VAL A 133 4.10 14.93 -1.63
CA VAL A 133 2.69 14.73 -1.36
C VAL A 133 1.99 16.09 -1.54
N ILE A 134 1.07 16.16 -2.51
CA ILE A 134 0.24 17.34 -2.72
C ILE A 134 -1.08 17.06 -2.01
N SER A 135 -1.31 17.68 -0.85
CA SER A 135 -2.55 17.50 -0.10
C SER A 135 -3.71 18.19 -0.82
N ARG A 136 -4.29 17.49 -1.80
CA ARG A 136 -5.50 17.92 -2.53
C ARG A 136 -6.76 17.33 -1.93
N ASP A 137 -6.74 16.05 -1.55
CA ASP A 137 -7.87 15.40 -0.87
C ASP A 137 -7.55 15.05 0.58
N SER A 138 -8.08 15.86 1.50
CA SER A 138 -7.97 15.64 2.94
C SER A 138 -8.52 14.29 3.40
N TRP A 139 -9.48 13.70 2.67
CA TRP A 139 -10.02 12.39 3.00
C TRP A 139 -9.01 11.27 2.69
N LEU A 140 -8.45 11.29 1.48
CA LEU A 140 -7.44 10.32 1.06
C LEU A 140 -6.22 10.36 1.98
N ASP A 141 -5.76 11.56 2.35
CA ASP A 141 -4.63 11.74 3.27
C ASP A 141 -4.92 11.13 4.65
N ARG A 142 -6.13 11.34 5.19
CA ARG A 142 -6.55 10.75 6.48
C ARG A 142 -6.60 9.23 6.41
N MET A 143 -7.24 8.68 5.37
CA MET A 143 -7.38 7.23 5.20
C MET A 143 -6.02 6.55 5.02
N ARG A 144 -5.12 7.16 4.24
CA ARG A 144 -3.76 6.67 4.05
C ARG A 144 -2.96 6.68 5.35
N ASN A 145 -3.05 7.76 6.14
CA ASN A 145 -2.34 7.85 7.41
C ASN A 145 -2.87 6.81 8.43
N LEU A 146 -4.19 6.57 8.45
CA LEU A 146 -4.81 5.51 9.25
C LEU A 146 -4.34 4.11 8.81
N ALA A 147 -4.32 3.83 7.51
CA ALA A 147 -3.83 2.56 6.98
C ALA A 147 -2.34 2.33 7.32
N MET A 148 -1.49 3.32 7.04
CA MET A 148 -0.05 3.26 7.32
C MET A 148 0.25 3.04 8.81
N SER A 149 -0.42 3.76 9.71
CA SER A 149 -0.23 3.57 11.15
C SER A 149 -0.66 2.18 11.61
N CYS A 150 -1.81 1.67 11.13
CA CYS A 150 -2.26 0.31 11.42
C CYS A 150 -1.27 -0.75 10.92
N ALA A 151 -0.73 -0.58 9.71
CA ALA A 151 0.28 -1.45 9.15
C ALA A 151 1.57 -1.46 9.99
N ILE A 152 2.08 -0.29 10.39
CA ILE A 152 3.29 -0.17 11.22
C ILE A 152 3.08 -0.84 12.58
N VAL A 153 1.95 -0.59 13.24
CA VAL A 153 1.63 -1.23 14.53
C VAL A 153 1.53 -2.75 14.37
N CYS A 154 0.88 -3.23 13.31
CA CYS A 154 0.80 -4.66 13.01
C CYS A 154 2.21 -5.28 12.84
N LEU A 155 3.10 -4.63 12.08
CA LEU A 155 4.49 -5.08 11.89
C LEU A 155 5.29 -5.10 13.20
N ILE A 156 5.11 -4.10 14.07
CA ILE A 156 5.75 -4.06 15.39
C ILE A 156 5.25 -5.20 16.27
N LEU A 157 3.93 -5.44 16.30
CA LEU A 157 3.35 -6.54 17.08
C LEU A 157 3.87 -7.90 16.60
N LEU A 158 3.89 -8.14 15.28
CA LEU A 158 4.44 -9.37 14.71
C LEU A 158 5.95 -9.50 15.02
N GLY A 159 6.72 -8.43 14.81
CA GLY A 159 8.16 -8.41 15.05
C GLY A 159 8.54 -8.66 16.52
N CYS A 160 7.84 -8.04 17.47
CA CYS A 160 8.07 -8.25 18.90
C CYS A 160 7.53 -9.59 19.40
N SER A 161 6.49 -10.15 18.78
CA SER A 161 5.90 -11.43 19.19
C SER A 161 6.84 -12.62 18.98
N ALA A 162 7.70 -12.56 17.95
CA ALA A 162 8.64 -13.64 17.60
C ALA A 162 9.67 -13.93 18.71
N PRO A 163 10.47 -12.96 19.19
CA PRO A 163 11.43 -13.20 20.27
C PRO A 163 10.72 -13.56 21.58
N LEU A 164 9.58 -12.94 21.89
CA LEU A 164 8.79 -13.27 23.09
C LEU A 164 8.27 -14.72 23.04
N GLY A 165 7.77 -15.16 21.90
CA GLY A 165 7.31 -16.55 21.71
C GLY A 165 8.45 -17.55 21.89
N ILE A 166 9.62 -17.29 21.28
CA ILE A 166 10.81 -18.15 21.41
C ILE A 166 11.26 -18.24 22.87
N LEU A 167 11.41 -17.10 23.56
CA LEU A 167 11.81 -17.07 24.97
C LEU A 167 10.79 -17.75 25.87
N GLY A 168 9.50 -17.55 25.60
CA GLY A 168 8.39 -18.19 26.32
C GLY A 168 8.45 -19.72 26.22
N LEU A 169 8.77 -20.26 25.05
CA LEU A 169 8.92 -21.70 24.84
C LEU A 169 10.18 -22.25 25.51
N ILE A 170 11.34 -21.58 25.39
CA ILE A 170 12.62 -22.03 25.97
C ILE A 170 12.54 -22.04 27.50
N LYS A 171 12.03 -20.96 28.10
CA LYS A 171 11.92 -20.81 29.56
C LYS A 171 10.64 -21.45 30.14
N LYS A 172 9.78 -22.01 29.28
CA LYS A 172 8.46 -22.56 29.65
C LYS A 172 7.61 -21.56 30.46
N GLN A 173 7.77 -20.27 30.18
CA GLN A 173 7.11 -19.20 30.94
C GLN A 173 5.72 -18.93 30.36
N ILE A 174 4.68 -19.37 31.08
CA ILE A 174 3.28 -19.30 30.63
C ILE A 174 2.85 -17.85 30.32
N SER A 175 3.25 -16.89 31.14
CA SER A 175 2.88 -15.48 30.94
C SER A 175 3.35 -14.94 29.59
N THR A 176 4.57 -15.31 29.17
CA THR A 176 5.14 -14.87 27.89
C THR A 176 4.41 -15.53 26.71
N ILE A 177 4.11 -16.83 26.80
CA ILE A 177 3.33 -17.57 25.79
C ILE A 177 1.93 -16.95 25.61
N MET A 178 1.27 -16.59 26.71
CA MET A 178 -0.04 -15.94 26.69
C MET A 178 0.03 -14.55 26.06
N VAL A 179 1.04 -13.74 26.42
CA VAL A 179 1.24 -12.40 25.83
C VAL A 179 1.46 -12.51 24.32
N THR A 180 2.25 -13.48 23.84
CA THR A 180 2.42 -13.74 22.41
C THR A 180 1.06 -13.99 21.73
N GLY A 181 0.20 -14.84 22.29
CA GLY A 181 -1.15 -15.06 21.74
C GLY A 181 -2.00 -13.78 21.65
N VAL A 182 -1.98 -12.95 22.70
CA VAL A 182 -2.68 -11.65 22.70
C VAL A 182 -2.10 -10.69 21.65
N MET A 183 -0.78 -10.67 21.46
CA MET A 183 -0.14 -9.84 20.44
C MET A 183 -0.57 -10.23 19.02
N TYR A 184 -0.72 -11.53 18.73
CA TYR A 184 -1.28 -11.99 17.45
C TYR A 184 -2.74 -11.57 17.27
N SER A 185 -3.58 -11.62 18.31
CA SER A 185 -4.95 -11.09 18.22
C SER A 185 -4.98 -9.60 17.91
N LEU A 186 -4.16 -8.81 18.61
CA LEU A 186 -4.07 -7.37 18.36
C LEU A 186 -3.55 -7.09 16.95
N ALA A 187 -2.54 -7.83 16.48
CA ALA A 187 -2.02 -7.71 15.12
C ALA A 187 -3.11 -8.00 14.07
N ALA A 188 -3.95 -9.02 14.31
CA ALA A 188 -5.09 -9.32 13.44
C ALA A 188 -6.11 -8.18 13.40
N VAL A 189 -6.45 -7.57 14.55
CA VAL A 189 -7.38 -6.43 14.60
C VAL A 189 -6.82 -5.23 13.81
N PHE A 190 -5.55 -4.87 14.01
CA PHE A 190 -4.93 -3.78 13.24
C PHE A 190 -4.82 -4.09 11.76
N GLY A 191 -4.53 -5.33 11.38
CA GLY A 191 -4.51 -5.74 9.98
C GLY A 191 -5.92 -5.69 9.35
N VAL A 192 -6.99 -6.04 10.08
CA VAL A 192 -8.37 -5.85 9.59
C VAL A 192 -8.65 -4.37 9.34
N PHE A 193 -8.24 -3.47 10.25
CA PHE A 193 -8.38 -2.03 10.01
C PHE A 193 -7.58 -1.55 8.79
N ASN A 194 -6.34 -2.03 8.62
CA ASN A 194 -5.54 -1.71 7.43
C ASN A 194 -6.27 -2.16 6.15
N LEU A 195 -6.75 -3.40 6.10
CA LEU A 195 -7.53 -3.94 4.98
C LEU A 195 -8.74 -3.05 4.65
N VAL A 196 -9.51 -2.68 5.66
CA VAL A 196 -10.70 -1.84 5.54
C VAL A 196 -10.34 -0.47 4.98
N PHE A 197 -9.33 0.21 5.55
CA PHE A 197 -8.92 1.52 5.06
C PHE A 197 -8.37 1.46 3.63
N MET A 198 -7.57 0.45 3.30
CA MET A 198 -7.07 0.25 1.95
C MET A 198 -8.18 -0.04 0.94
N ARG A 199 -9.24 -0.76 1.36
CA ARG A 199 -10.42 -1.02 0.51
C ARG A 199 -11.27 0.23 0.29
N PHE A 200 -11.50 1.03 1.35
CA PHE A 200 -12.43 2.15 1.30
C PHE A 200 -11.80 3.50 0.91
N LYS A 201 -10.47 3.61 0.83
CA LYS A 201 -9.80 4.88 0.50
C LYS A 201 -10.26 5.54 -0.80
N ARG A 202 -10.77 4.75 -1.76
CA ARG A 202 -11.22 5.21 -3.10
C ARG A 202 -12.74 5.34 -3.28
N VAL A 203 -13.56 5.14 -2.24
CA VAL A 203 -15.04 5.15 -2.39
C VAL A 203 -15.63 6.54 -2.63
N LYS A 204 -14.90 7.61 -2.28
CA LYS A 204 -15.35 8.99 -2.48
C LYS A 204 -15.28 9.38 -3.96
N SER A 205 -16.14 10.31 -4.40
CA SER A 205 -16.16 10.81 -5.79
C SER A 205 -14.81 11.35 -6.26
N ASP A 206 -14.04 11.92 -5.34
CA ASP A 206 -12.72 12.51 -5.60
C ASP A 206 -11.60 11.46 -5.56
N GLY A 207 -11.95 10.17 -5.51
CA GLY A 207 -11.01 9.05 -5.42
C GLY A 207 -10.06 8.92 -6.61
N PHE A 208 -10.25 9.72 -7.66
CA PHE A 208 -9.39 9.76 -8.84
C PHE A 208 -8.05 10.52 -8.61
N TYR A 209 -7.97 11.37 -7.58
CA TYR A 209 -6.71 12.03 -7.21
C TYR A 209 -5.74 11.05 -6.56
N THR A 210 -4.45 11.15 -6.86
CA THR A 210 -3.40 10.46 -6.10
C THR A 210 -2.90 11.29 -4.93
N SER A 211 -3.17 12.60 -4.91
CA SER A 211 -2.62 13.57 -3.94
C SER A 211 -1.09 13.54 -3.91
N THR A 212 -0.48 13.42 -5.09
CA THR A 212 0.98 13.42 -5.29
C THR A 212 1.38 14.31 -6.47
N THR A 213 2.69 14.47 -6.69
CA THR A 213 3.23 15.16 -7.87
C THR A 213 2.76 14.58 -9.21
N LEU A 214 2.26 13.35 -9.26
CA LEU A 214 1.63 12.77 -10.48
C LEU A 214 0.37 13.52 -10.92
N ASP A 215 -0.28 14.26 -10.03
CA ASP A 215 -1.49 15.03 -10.38
C ASP A 215 -1.15 16.44 -10.89
N LYS A 216 0.13 16.85 -10.82
CA LYS A 216 0.53 18.23 -11.07
C LYS A 216 0.57 18.54 -12.57
N GLY A 217 -0.23 19.52 -12.98
CA GLY A 217 -0.29 20.01 -14.36
C GLY A 217 -1.01 19.07 -15.33
N ILE A 218 -1.83 18.14 -14.82
CA ILE A 218 -2.75 17.33 -15.61
C ILE A 218 -4.16 17.91 -15.45
N PRO A 219 -4.88 18.19 -16.55
CA PRO A 219 -6.28 18.64 -16.50
C PRO A 219 -7.19 17.61 -15.81
N GLU A 220 -8.17 18.09 -15.04
CA GLU A 220 -9.06 17.23 -14.24
C GLU A 220 -9.84 16.22 -15.09
N GLU A 221 -10.20 16.59 -16.31
CA GLU A 221 -10.88 15.74 -17.29
C GLU A 221 -10.13 14.42 -17.56
N TYR A 222 -8.79 14.44 -17.62
CA TYR A 222 -8.00 13.21 -17.77
C TYR A 222 -7.79 12.48 -16.44
N LEU A 223 -7.74 13.21 -15.32
CA LEU A 223 -7.61 12.59 -14.00
C LEU A 223 -8.84 11.70 -13.70
N ARG A 224 -10.04 12.12 -14.12
CA ARG A 224 -11.27 11.34 -13.96
C ARG A 224 -11.31 10.06 -14.78
N LEU A 225 -10.45 9.91 -15.79
CA LEU A 225 -10.34 8.70 -16.61
C LEU A 225 -9.47 7.61 -15.99
N ARG A 226 -8.94 7.86 -14.79
CA ARG A 226 -8.13 6.87 -14.07
C ARG A 226 -8.98 5.70 -13.58
N ILE A 227 -8.48 4.51 -13.84
CA ILE A 227 -9.03 3.26 -13.33
C ILE A 227 -8.08 2.74 -12.26
N PHE A 228 -8.65 2.43 -11.09
CA PHE A 228 -7.93 1.78 -10.00
C PHE A 228 -8.40 0.33 -9.87
N THR A 229 -7.49 -0.60 -10.11
CA THR A 229 -7.73 -2.04 -9.92
C THR A 229 -7.03 -2.52 -8.66
N VAL A 230 -7.70 -3.39 -7.91
CA VAL A 230 -7.15 -3.98 -6.69
C VAL A 230 -6.12 -5.04 -7.05
N GLY A 231 -4.98 -5.05 -6.35
CA GLY A 231 -3.93 -6.03 -6.57
C GLY A 231 -3.95 -7.23 -5.63
N TRP A 232 -3.00 -8.14 -5.85
CA TRP A 232 -2.90 -9.42 -5.13
C TRP A 232 -2.63 -9.33 -3.61
N PRO A 233 -1.97 -8.30 -3.04
CA PRO A 233 -1.69 -8.25 -1.60
C PRO A 233 -2.95 -8.30 -0.74
N LEU A 234 -4.10 -7.83 -1.27
CA LEU A 234 -5.39 -7.92 -0.59
C LEU A 234 -5.72 -9.37 -0.19
N SER A 235 -5.57 -10.30 -1.13
CA SER A 235 -5.88 -11.72 -0.90
C SER A 235 -4.92 -12.34 0.11
N LEU A 236 -3.64 -11.99 0.06
CA LEU A 236 -2.65 -12.45 1.04
C LEU A 236 -2.87 -11.86 2.43
N GLU A 237 -3.30 -10.60 2.54
CA GLU A 237 -3.63 -10.03 3.86
C GLU A 237 -4.84 -10.74 4.46
N CYS A 238 -5.91 -10.94 3.68
CA CYS A 238 -7.08 -11.70 4.13
C CYS A 238 -6.69 -13.11 4.62
N ALA A 239 -5.90 -13.85 3.84
CA ALA A 239 -5.43 -15.17 4.23
C ALA A 239 -4.54 -15.10 5.49
N GLY A 240 -3.61 -14.15 5.54
CA GLY A 240 -2.74 -13.90 6.68
C GLY A 240 -3.51 -13.57 7.96
N LEU A 241 -4.58 -12.79 7.86
CA LEU A 241 -5.46 -12.42 8.99
C LEU A 241 -6.18 -13.63 9.58
N VAL A 242 -6.74 -14.50 8.73
CA VAL A 242 -7.40 -15.73 9.17
C VAL A 242 -6.40 -16.63 9.89
N ILE A 243 -5.22 -16.83 9.32
CA ILE A 243 -4.17 -17.68 9.91
C ILE A 243 -3.62 -17.03 11.19
N CYS A 244 -3.51 -15.71 11.25
CA CYS A 244 -3.07 -14.96 12.44
C CYS A 244 -4.04 -15.13 13.61
N PHE A 245 -5.35 -15.05 13.34
CA PHE A 245 -6.38 -15.31 14.34
C PHE A 245 -6.33 -16.77 14.85
N LEU A 246 -6.18 -17.74 13.94
CA LEU A 246 -5.98 -19.15 14.32
C LEU A 246 -4.70 -19.34 15.15
N ALA A 247 -3.59 -18.74 14.73
CA ALA A 247 -2.33 -18.80 15.47
C ALA A 247 -2.49 -18.25 16.89
N SER A 248 -3.22 -17.14 17.08
CA SER A 248 -3.53 -16.62 18.41
C SER A 248 -4.27 -17.64 19.29
N ILE A 249 -5.34 -18.26 18.76
CA ILE A 249 -6.08 -19.28 19.50
C ILE A 249 -5.15 -20.41 19.92
N PHE A 250 -4.30 -20.89 19.01
CA PHE A 250 -3.31 -21.93 19.29
C PHE A 250 -2.32 -21.51 20.38
N TRP A 251 -1.81 -20.27 20.37
CA TRP A 251 -0.95 -19.75 21.43
C TRP A 251 -1.65 -19.71 22.80
N LEU A 252 -2.90 -19.28 22.85
CA LEU A 252 -3.68 -19.22 24.10
C LEU A 252 -4.01 -20.62 24.63
N LEU A 253 -4.35 -21.56 23.74
CA LEU A 253 -4.52 -22.98 24.08
C LEU A 253 -3.20 -23.60 24.56
N LEU A 254 -2.08 -23.26 23.93
CA LEU A 254 -0.75 -23.71 24.34
C LEU A 254 -0.44 -23.24 25.76
N ALA A 255 -0.73 -21.98 26.10
CA ALA A 255 -0.56 -21.46 27.45
C ALA A 255 -1.40 -22.24 28.48
N LYS A 256 -2.62 -22.65 28.12
CA LYS A 256 -3.48 -23.50 28.96
C LYS A 256 -2.89 -24.90 29.13
N ILE A 257 -2.44 -25.55 28.05
CA ILE A 257 -1.81 -26.87 28.09
C ILE A 257 -0.56 -26.84 29.00
N PHE A 258 0.30 -25.84 28.86
CA PHE A 258 1.47 -25.68 29.73
C PHE A 258 1.09 -25.50 31.20
N ARG A 259 0.01 -24.74 31.48
CA ARG A 259 -0.51 -24.60 32.84
C ARG A 259 -0.97 -25.92 33.43
N PHE A 260 -1.66 -26.76 32.65
CA PHE A 260 -2.07 -28.10 33.10
C PHE A 260 -0.88 -29.03 33.34
N ILE A 261 0.13 -29.00 32.46
CA ILE A 261 1.35 -29.81 32.62
C ILE A 261 2.10 -29.43 33.92
N ILE A 262 2.17 -28.15 34.25
CA ILE A 262 2.84 -27.69 35.49
C ILE A 262 2.01 -28.05 36.75
N LEU A 263 0.68 -27.98 36.69
CA LEU A 263 -0.21 -28.23 37.82
C LEU A 263 -0.50 -29.73 38.08
N SER A 264 -0.28 -30.61 37.10
CA SER A 264 -0.45 -32.07 37.25
C SER A 264 0.86 -32.82 36.94
N PRO A 265 1.88 -32.73 37.80
CA PRO A 265 3.12 -33.50 37.65
C PRO A 265 2.95 -35.00 37.94
N THR A 266 1.79 -35.45 38.45
CA THR A 266 1.54 -36.80 38.98
C THR A 266 1.23 -37.89 37.95
N ILE A 267 1.44 -37.65 36.65
CA ILE A 267 1.44 -38.72 35.64
C ILE A 267 2.74 -38.60 34.82
N SER A 268 3.84 -38.91 35.48
CA SER A 268 5.12 -39.26 34.85
C SER A 268 5.65 -40.52 35.49
#